data_AF-A0AAU8K1L0-F1
#
_entry.id   AF-A0AAU8K1L0-F1
#
_cell.length_a   1.000
_cell.length_b   1.000
_cell.length_c   1.000
_cell.angle_alpha   90.00
_cell.angle_beta   90.00
_cell.angle_gamma   90.00
#
_symmetry.space_group_name_H-M   'P 1'
#
loop_
_entity.id
_entity.type
_entity.pdbx_description
1 polymer ?
#
loop_
_entity_poly.entity_id
_entity_poly.type
_entity_poly.pdbx_seq_one_letter_code
_entity_poly.pdbx_strand_id
1 'polypeptide(L)'
;MTGTEPSALGPGLVDVTLNGRIRDRPPAAFEAVWERWAEGRPAAPNQWAALPEDLRSEWLWLTEKTTGPDRQGGVFHLDGRHVTGAYGLHCALGEAVNGPGGYYGRCWHSLADCLDGGFGLVPPFTLVWHDFDVAGRSFADDLLEGKPYAEAVVERLRHWGITADLR
;
A
#
# COMPACT_ATOMS: atom_id res chain seq x y z
N MET A 1 -15.86 6.63 24.03
CA MET A 1 -17.26 6.25 24.32
C MET A 1 -17.73 7.05 25.51
N THR A 2 -18.85 7.77 25.37
CA THR A 2 -19.41 8.67 26.40
C THR A 2 -20.77 8.23 26.92
N GLY A 3 -21.38 7.22 26.30
CA GLY A 3 -22.62 6.63 26.79
C GLY A 3 -22.91 5.31 26.08
N THR A 4 -23.70 4.47 26.75
CA THR A 4 -24.25 3.23 26.21
C THR A 4 -25.65 3.06 26.75
N GLU A 5 -26.63 2.76 25.89
CA GLU A 5 -28.02 2.53 26.30
C GLU A 5 -28.65 1.37 25.51
N PRO A 6 -29.67 0.68 26.04
CA PRO A 6 -30.36 -0.37 25.29
C PRO A 6 -30.94 0.18 23.98
N SER A 7 -30.66 -0.51 22.86
CA SER A 7 -31.11 -0.05 21.55
C SER A 7 -32.60 -0.29 21.34
N ALA A 8 -33.28 0.67 20.72
CA ALA A 8 -34.67 0.51 20.30
C ALA A 8 -34.85 -0.52 19.16
N LEU A 9 -33.76 -0.95 18.50
CA LEU A 9 -33.79 -1.87 17.36
C LEU A 9 -34.00 -3.34 17.75
N GLY A 10 -33.86 -3.70 19.03
CA GLY A 10 -34.18 -5.04 19.50
C GLY A 10 -33.45 -5.47 20.76
N PRO A 11 -33.94 -6.52 21.42
CA PRO A 11 -33.33 -7.04 22.63
C PRO A 11 -31.91 -7.55 22.38
N GLY A 12 -30.97 -7.16 23.25
CA GLY A 12 -29.56 -7.54 23.17
C GLY A 12 -28.69 -6.59 22.35
N LEU A 13 -29.26 -5.55 21.74
CA LEU A 13 -28.53 -4.48 21.06
C LEU A 13 -28.32 -3.27 21.99
N VAL A 14 -27.25 -2.52 21.77
CA VAL A 14 -26.88 -1.34 22.57
C VAL A 14 -26.52 -0.20 21.61
N ASP A 15 -27.11 0.97 21.84
CA ASP A 15 -26.72 2.21 21.17
C ASP A 15 -25.52 2.80 21.90
N VAL A 16 -24.48 3.15 21.14
CA VAL A 16 -23.20 3.61 21.69
C VAL A 16 -22.96 5.06 21.27
N THR A 17 -22.88 5.95 22.27
CA THR A 17 -22.53 7.35 22.04
C THR A 17 -21.02 7.51 22.13
N LEU A 18 -20.41 8.04 21.08
CA LEU A 18 -18.98 8.32 21.01
C LEU A 18 -18.75 9.83 20.92
N ASN A 19 -18.11 10.42 21.92
CA ASN A 19 -17.51 11.74 21.76
C ASN A 19 -16.16 11.58 21.06
N GLY A 20 -16.11 11.95 19.78
CA GLY A 20 -14.92 11.92 18.96
C GLY A 20 -14.90 13.11 18.03
N ARG A 21 -13.69 13.61 17.73
CA ARG A 21 -13.51 14.50 16.58
C ARG A 21 -13.62 13.65 15.32
N ILE A 22 -14.78 13.66 14.70
CA ILE A 22 -14.93 13.13 13.35
C ILE A 22 -14.24 14.15 12.44
N ARG A 23 -13.25 13.71 11.67
CA ARG A 23 -12.65 14.55 10.62
C ARG A 23 -13.77 15.01 9.69
N ASP A 24 -13.60 16.17 9.07
CA ASP A 24 -14.52 16.61 8.03
C ASP A 24 -14.71 15.48 7.01
N ARG A 25 -15.96 15.34 6.54
CA ARG A 25 -16.30 14.34 5.54
C ARG A 25 -15.32 14.48 4.38
N PRO A 26 -14.54 13.42 4.08
CA PRO A 26 -13.57 13.53 3.02
C PRO A 26 -14.30 13.78 1.69
N PRO A 27 -13.66 14.44 0.71
CA PRO A 27 -14.29 14.69 -0.58
C PRO A 27 -14.87 13.38 -1.16
N ALA A 28 -15.98 13.44 -1.89
CA ALA A 28 -16.69 12.24 -2.38
C ALA A 28 -15.77 11.24 -3.13
N ALA A 29 -14.71 11.72 -3.77
CA ALA A 29 -13.72 10.88 -4.45
C ALA A 29 -12.96 9.94 -3.48
N PHE A 30 -12.71 10.37 -2.24
CA PHE A 30 -12.12 9.56 -1.18
C PHE A 30 -13.12 8.50 -0.69
N GLU A 31 -14.40 8.85 -0.58
CA GLU A 31 -15.45 7.89 -0.19
C GLU A 31 -15.55 6.73 -1.17
N ALA A 32 -15.44 7.01 -2.48
CA ALA A 32 -15.44 5.97 -3.50
C ALA A 32 -14.28 4.96 -3.33
N VAL A 33 -13.13 5.38 -2.78
CA VAL A 33 -12.05 4.46 -2.43
C VAL A 33 -12.46 3.61 -1.23
N TRP A 34 -13.02 4.22 -0.19
CA TRP A 34 -13.42 3.53 1.04
C TRP A 34 -14.56 2.54 0.81
N GLU A 35 -15.53 2.87 -0.03
CA GLU A 35 -16.63 1.98 -0.43
C GLU A 35 -16.11 0.71 -1.11
N ARG A 36 -15.10 0.82 -1.98
CA ARG A 36 -14.46 -0.36 -2.60
C ARG A 36 -13.81 -1.27 -1.57
N TRP A 37 -13.25 -0.71 -0.52
CA TRP A 37 -12.65 -1.48 0.59
C TRP A 37 -13.69 -1.98 1.60
N ALA A 38 -14.88 -1.37 1.67
CA ALA A 38 -15.96 -1.81 2.54
C ALA A 38 -16.53 -3.18 2.14
N GLU A 39 -16.41 -3.54 0.86
CA GLU A 39 -16.74 -4.88 0.34
C GLU A 39 -15.67 -5.94 0.68
N GLY A 40 -14.56 -5.52 1.27
CA GLY A 40 -13.43 -6.35 1.65
C GLY A 40 -12.16 -5.99 0.88
N ARG A 41 -11.12 -6.80 1.09
CA ARG A 41 -9.83 -6.62 0.41
C ARG A 41 -10.00 -6.74 -1.11
N PRO A 42 -9.32 -5.89 -1.92
CA PRO A 42 -9.35 -5.99 -3.37
C PRO A 42 -9.05 -7.42 -3.86
N ALA A 43 -9.88 -7.94 -4.76
CA ALA A 43 -9.73 -9.32 -5.27
C ALA A 43 -8.75 -9.45 -6.44
N ALA A 44 -8.36 -8.33 -7.07
CA ALA A 44 -7.49 -8.31 -8.24
C ALA A 44 -6.47 -7.15 -8.13
N PRO A 45 -5.27 -7.30 -8.69
CA PRO A 45 -4.25 -6.25 -8.64
C PRO A 45 -4.65 -5.03 -9.49
N ASN A 46 -3.93 -3.93 -9.32
CA ASN A 46 -4.03 -2.71 -10.12
C ASN A 46 -5.38 -1.97 -10.05
N GLN A 47 -6.26 -2.28 -9.10
CA GLN A 47 -7.52 -1.52 -8.94
C GLN A 47 -7.29 -0.06 -8.53
N TRP A 48 -6.12 0.25 -7.98
CA TRP A 48 -5.64 1.60 -7.69
C TRP A 48 -5.14 2.35 -8.93
N ALA A 49 -4.85 1.66 -10.04
CA ALA A 49 -4.14 2.26 -11.18
C ALA A 49 -4.89 3.41 -11.85
N ALA A 50 -6.22 3.31 -11.93
CA ALA A 50 -7.06 4.34 -12.54
C ALA A 50 -7.32 5.55 -11.61
N LEU A 51 -6.91 5.47 -10.35
CA LEU A 51 -7.09 6.56 -9.39
C LEU A 51 -6.03 7.65 -9.63
N PRO A 52 -6.38 8.93 -9.42
CA PRO A 52 -5.40 10.01 -9.31
C PRO A 52 -4.48 9.79 -8.09
N GLU A 53 -3.33 10.45 -8.10
CA GLU A 53 -2.22 10.18 -7.16
C GLU A 53 -2.60 10.42 -5.68
N ASP A 54 -3.42 11.42 -5.40
CA ASP A 54 -3.97 11.68 -4.06
C ASP A 54 -4.85 10.51 -3.56
N LEU A 55 -5.70 9.96 -4.43
CA LEU A 55 -6.52 8.79 -4.09
C LEU A 55 -5.73 7.48 -4.05
N ARG A 56 -4.58 7.39 -4.73
CA ARG A 56 -3.65 6.26 -4.54
C ARG A 56 -2.99 6.30 -3.17
N SER A 57 -2.71 7.49 -2.63
CA SER A 57 -2.27 7.65 -1.24
C SER A 57 -3.31 7.11 -0.26
N GLU A 58 -4.58 7.41 -0.50
CA GLU A 58 -5.68 6.88 0.32
C GLU A 58 -5.87 5.37 0.17
N TRP A 59 -5.73 4.85 -1.04
CA TRP A 59 -5.71 3.41 -1.27
C TRP A 59 -4.62 2.73 -0.44
N LEU A 60 -3.39 3.28 -0.45
CA LEU A 60 -2.30 2.83 0.41
C LEU A 60 -2.69 2.89 1.87
N TRP A 61 -3.41 3.92 2.32
CA TRP A 61 -3.84 4.03 3.70
C TRP A 61 -4.70 2.86 4.19
N LEU A 62 -5.47 2.26 3.28
CA LEU A 62 -6.36 1.14 3.55
C LEU A 62 -5.69 -0.23 3.39
N THR A 63 -4.50 -0.31 2.79
CA THR A 63 -3.75 -1.57 2.66
C THR A 63 -3.51 -2.23 4.02
N GLU A 64 -3.78 -3.53 4.09
CA GLU A 64 -3.64 -4.28 5.33
C GLU A 64 -2.22 -4.80 5.51
N LYS A 65 -1.66 -4.57 6.70
CA LYS A 65 -0.39 -5.17 7.11
C LYS A 65 -0.56 -6.69 7.21
N THR A 66 0.35 -7.44 6.59
CA THR A 66 0.42 -8.88 6.79
C THR A 66 0.70 -9.19 8.26
N THR A 67 -0.08 -10.09 8.84
CA THR A 67 0.12 -10.58 10.21
C THR A 67 0.66 -12.01 10.18
N GLY A 68 1.35 -12.40 11.24
CA GLY A 68 1.97 -13.73 11.35
C GLY A 68 3.49 -13.69 11.20
N PRO A 69 4.14 -14.87 11.17
CA PRO A 69 5.59 -14.96 11.07
C PRO A 69 6.10 -14.48 9.71
N ASP A 70 7.32 -13.94 9.70
CA ASP A 70 7.97 -13.56 8.46
C ASP A 70 8.29 -14.79 7.60
N ARG A 71 8.30 -14.56 6.29
CA ARG A 71 8.68 -15.54 5.27
C ARG A 71 9.83 -15.01 4.41
N GLN A 72 10.63 -15.90 3.87
CA GLN A 72 11.83 -15.58 3.09
C GLN A 72 11.85 -16.35 1.76
N GLY A 73 12.60 -15.81 0.80
CA GLY A 73 12.82 -16.44 -0.49
C GLY A 73 11.62 -16.34 -1.44
N GLY A 74 11.84 -16.83 -2.66
CA GLY A 74 10.88 -16.79 -3.76
C GLY A 74 11.17 -15.72 -4.81
N VAL A 75 10.36 -15.75 -5.87
CA VAL A 75 10.39 -14.79 -6.98
C VAL A 75 9.03 -14.10 -7.03
N PHE A 76 9.04 -12.77 -6.98
CA PHE A 76 7.84 -11.94 -6.98
C PHE A 76 7.88 -11.01 -8.19
N HIS A 77 6.72 -10.74 -8.77
CA HIS A 77 6.59 -9.96 -9.98
C HIS A 77 5.84 -8.67 -9.69
N LEU A 78 6.50 -7.55 -9.92
CA LEU A 78 5.92 -6.22 -9.86
C LEU A 78 5.50 -5.79 -11.26
N ASP A 79 4.24 -5.40 -11.39
CA ASP A 79 3.67 -4.82 -12.60
C ASP A 79 3.90 -3.30 -12.63
N GLY A 80 4.90 -2.85 -13.40
CA GLY A 80 5.31 -1.45 -13.45
C GLY A 80 4.47 -0.58 -14.38
N ARG A 81 3.56 -1.15 -15.16
CA ARG A 81 2.77 -0.42 -16.18
C ARG A 81 1.97 0.75 -15.62
N HIS A 82 1.64 0.70 -14.33
CA HIS A 82 0.84 1.71 -13.63
C HIS A 82 1.66 2.50 -12.60
N VAL A 83 2.96 2.22 -12.47
CA VAL A 83 3.85 2.92 -11.55
C VAL A 83 4.23 4.27 -12.18
N THR A 84 3.34 5.24 -12.02
CA THR A 84 3.49 6.59 -12.58
C THR A 84 3.73 7.66 -11.51
N GLY A 85 3.94 7.25 -10.26
CA GLY A 85 4.17 8.12 -9.11
C GLY A 85 4.58 7.29 -7.89
N ALA A 86 5.01 7.97 -6.82
CA ALA A 86 5.51 7.31 -5.62
C ALA A 86 4.45 6.45 -4.93
N TYR A 87 3.18 6.88 -4.88
CA TYR A 87 2.14 6.06 -4.25
C TYR A 87 1.78 4.85 -5.11
N GLY A 88 1.73 5.02 -6.43
CA GLY A 88 1.56 3.90 -7.37
C GLY A 88 2.66 2.84 -7.23
N LEU A 89 3.91 3.27 -7.02
CA LEU A 89 5.05 2.38 -6.75
C LEU A 89 4.80 1.52 -5.51
N HIS A 90 4.43 2.14 -4.38
CA HIS A 90 4.19 1.40 -3.13
C HIS A 90 2.97 0.47 -3.23
N CYS A 91 1.93 0.84 -3.98
CA CYS A 91 0.81 -0.06 -4.26
C CYS A 91 1.30 -1.30 -5.03
N ALA A 92 2.06 -1.10 -6.10
CA ALA A 92 2.58 -2.19 -6.93
C ALA A 92 3.52 -3.11 -6.14
N LEU A 93 4.39 -2.55 -5.28
CA LEU A 93 5.24 -3.34 -4.38
C LEU A 93 4.41 -4.21 -3.45
N GLY A 94 3.44 -3.61 -2.75
CA GLY A 94 2.56 -4.31 -1.82
C GLY A 94 1.78 -5.45 -2.49
N GLU A 95 1.29 -5.21 -3.70
CA GLU A 95 0.59 -6.22 -4.49
C GLU A 95 1.51 -7.35 -4.97
N ALA A 96 2.72 -7.02 -5.40
CA ALA A 96 3.70 -8.00 -5.86
C ALA A 96 4.06 -9.01 -4.77
N VAL A 97 4.27 -8.54 -3.54
CA VAL A 97 4.71 -9.42 -2.45
C VAL A 97 3.55 -10.04 -1.70
N ASN A 98 2.50 -9.30 -1.36
CA ASN A 98 1.44 -9.74 -0.45
C ASN A 98 0.08 -9.94 -1.14
N GLY A 99 0.00 -9.80 -2.46
CA GLY A 99 -1.22 -9.96 -3.26
C GLY A 99 -2.07 -8.68 -3.32
N PRO A 100 -3.17 -8.67 -4.11
CA PRO A 100 -4.03 -7.50 -4.33
C PRO A 100 -4.35 -6.68 -3.07
N GLY A 101 -4.19 -5.35 -3.11
CA GLY A 101 -4.34 -4.49 -1.92
C GLY A 101 -3.35 -4.77 -0.77
N GLY A 102 -2.25 -5.48 -1.03
CA GLY A 102 -1.26 -5.84 -0.02
C GLY A 102 -0.44 -4.64 0.43
N TYR A 103 0.04 -4.69 1.68
CA TYR A 103 0.96 -3.71 2.24
C TYR A 103 2.40 -4.17 2.11
N TYR A 104 3.30 -3.29 1.68
CA TYR A 104 4.75 -3.47 1.82
C TYR A 104 5.47 -2.12 1.94
N GLY A 105 4.99 -1.32 2.88
CA GLY A 105 5.35 0.09 3.00
C GLY A 105 4.44 0.98 2.15
N ARG A 106 4.27 2.22 2.59
CA ARG A 106 3.47 3.27 1.93
C ARG A 106 4.33 4.46 1.50
N CYS A 107 5.58 4.46 1.91
CA CYS A 107 6.55 5.51 1.67
C CYS A 107 7.97 4.97 1.88
N TRP A 108 8.97 5.83 1.69
CA TRP A 108 10.38 5.50 1.94
C TRP A 108 10.57 4.89 3.34
N HIS A 109 10.23 5.59 4.42
CA HIS A 109 10.50 5.09 5.78
C HIS A 109 9.82 3.75 6.08
N SER A 110 8.52 3.63 5.76
CA SER A 110 7.76 2.40 6.03
C SER A 110 8.17 1.21 5.17
N LEU A 111 8.81 1.42 4.01
CA LEU A 111 9.45 0.34 3.27
C LEU A 111 10.66 -0.22 4.03
N ALA A 112 11.47 0.63 4.66
CA ALA A 112 12.60 0.16 5.48
C ALA A 112 12.10 -0.70 6.66
N ASP A 113 11.03 -0.28 7.34
CA ASP A 113 10.40 -1.07 8.40
C ASP A 113 9.98 -2.47 7.91
N CYS A 114 9.45 -2.56 6.68
CA CYS A 114 9.04 -3.85 6.09
C CYS A 114 10.23 -4.76 5.78
N LEU A 115 11.37 -4.18 5.38
CA LEU A 115 12.57 -4.91 5.05
C LEU A 115 13.28 -5.46 6.31
N ASP A 116 13.09 -4.83 7.47
CA ASP A 116 13.59 -5.29 8.76
C ASP A 116 12.72 -6.39 9.41
N GLY A 117 11.51 -6.62 8.88
CA GLY A 117 10.62 -7.71 9.27
C GLY A 117 9.45 -7.34 10.18
N GLY A 118 8.60 -8.33 10.45
CA GLY A 118 7.31 -8.16 11.16
C GLY A 118 6.13 -7.79 10.25
N PHE A 119 6.32 -7.82 8.93
CA PHE A 119 5.31 -7.42 7.93
C PHE A 119 5.17 -8.43 6.78
N GLY A 120 5.63 -9.67 6.98
CA GLY A 120 5.44 -10.77 6.05
C GLY A 120 6.72 -11.15 5.30
N LEU A 121 6.88 -10.72 4.05
CA LEU A 121 8.05 -11.12 3.26
C LEU A 121 9.29 -10.31 3.67
N VAL A 122 10.37 -10.98 4.03
CA VAL A 122 11.66 -10.34 4.36
C VAL A 122 12.77 -10.79 3.42
N PRO A 123 13.82 -9.96 3.21
CA PRO A 123 14.99 -10.35 2.44
C PRO A 123 15.69 -11.61 3.00
N PRO A 124 16.40 -12.39 2.16
CA PRO A 124 16.57 -12.20 0.72
C PRO A 124 15.43 -12.84 -0.12
N PHE A 125 15.10 -12.20 -1.24
CA PHE A 125 14.21 -12.74 -2.29
C PHE A 125 14.52 -12.07 -3.64
N THR A 126 13.85 -12.51 -4.71
CA THR A 126 13.96 -11.87 -6.03
C THR A 126 12.68 -11.10 -6.36
N LEU A 127 12.85 -9.83 -6.76
CA LEU A 127 11.80 -9.00 -7.32
C LEU A 127 12.09 -8.75 -8.80
N VAL A 128 11.19 -9.22 -9.66
CA VAL A 128 11.20 -8.91 -11.10
C VAL A 128 10.26 -7.73 -11.31
N TRP A 129 10.81 -6.58 -11.69
CA TRP A 129 10.05 -5.37 -11.99
C TRP A 129 9.90 -5.23 -13.49
N HIS A 130 8.68 -5.45 -13.99
CA HIS A 130 8.35 -5.29 -15.41
C HIS A 130 7.97 -3.85 -15.73
N ASP A 131 8.33 -3.37 -16.92
CA ASP A 131 8.01 -2.02 -17.39
C ASP A 131 8.61 -0.93 -16.47
N PHE A 132 9.86 -1.15 -16.03
CA PHE A 132 10.55 -0.23 -15.12
C PHE A 132 10.75 1.16 -15.74
N ASP A 133 10.90 1.21 -17.06
CA ASP A 133 11.02 2.43 -17.86
C ASP A 133 9.81 3.38 -17.73
N VAL A 134 8.62 2.86 -17.37
CA VAL A 134 7.43 3.68 -17.09
C VAL A 134 7.69 4.63 -15.92
N ALA A 135 8.37 4.17 -14.88
CA ALA A 135 8.66 5.00 -13.71
C ALA A 135 9.58 6.17 -14.09
N GLY A 136 10.65 5.89 -14.84
CA GLY A 136 11.59 6.89 -15.33
C GLY A 136 10.94 7.91 -16.28
N ARG A 137 9.91 7.54 -17.04
CA ARG A 137 9.17 8.50 -17.88
C ARG A 137 8.14 9.33 -17.12
N SER A 138 7.59 8.79 -16.04
CA SER A 138 6.38 9.36 -15.43
C SER A 138 6.68 10.26 -14.24
N PHE A 139 7.73 9.96 -13.47
CA PHE A 139 8.07 10.70 -12.25
C PHE A 139 9.59 10.75 -11.98
N ALA A 140 10.42 10.89 -13.01
CA ALA A 140 11.87 11.03 -12.83
C ALA A 140 12.30 12.28 -12.04
N ASP A 141 11.47 13.33 -12.07
CA ASP A 141 11.74 14.58 -11.34
C ASP A 141 11.38 14.48 -9.85
N ASP A 142 10.71 13.40 -9.42
CA ASP A 142 10.51 13.11 -8.00
C ASP A 142 11.80 12.54 -7.44
N LEU A 143 12.61 13.43 -6.87
CA LEU A 143 13.94 13.09 -6.37
C LEU A 143 13.92 12.78 -4.88
N LEU A 144 14.66 11.74 -4.49
CA LEU A 144 15.07 11.48 -3.12
C LEU A 144 16.58 11.56 -3.05
N GLU A 145 17.11 12.45 -2.21
CA GLU A 145 18.57 12.66 -2.07
C GLU A 145 19.27 12.92 -3.42
N GLY A 146 18.58 13.60 -4.34
CA GLY A 146 19.11 13.98 -5.64
C GLY A 146 19.05 12.91 -6.73
N LYS A 147 18.38 11.77 -6.51
CA LYS A 147 18.16 10.73 -7.53
C LYS A 147 16.68 10.41 -7.71
N PRO A 148 16.26 9.91 -8.89
CA PRO A 148 14.88 9.49 -9.12
C PRO A 148 14.40 8.50 -8.05
N TYR A 149 13.20 8.73 -7.53
CA TYR A 149 12.66 7.96 -6.41
C TYR A 149 12.63 6.44 -6.68
N ALA A 150 12.24 6.04 -7.90
CA ALA A 150 12.23 4.63 -8.30
C ALA A 150 13.62 3.98 -8.23
N GLU A 151 14.66 4.71 -8.65
CA GLU A 151 16.05 4.23 -8.56
C GLU A 151 16.50 4.12 -7.10
N ALA A 152 16.16 5.11 -6.27
CA ALA A 152 16.45 5.05 -4.83
C ALA A 152 15.81 3.83 -4.17
N VAL A 153 14.57 3.49 -4.54
CA VAL A 153 13.90 2.27 -4.05
C VAL A 153 14.65 1.02 -4.50
N VAL A 154 15.02 0.90 -5.78
CA VAL A 154 15.77 -0.26 -6.28
C VAL A 154 17.09 -0.43 -5.54
N GLU A 155 17.84 0.65 -5.33
CA GLU A 155 19.09 0.60 -4.58
C GLU A 155 18.88 0.14 -3.14
N ARG A 156 17.84 0.64 -2.47
CA ARG A 156 17.48 0.17 -1.13
C ARG A 156 17.16 -1.32 -1.12
N LEU A 157 16.32 -1.79 -2.04
CA LEU A 157 15.97 -3.22 -2.10
C LEU A 157 17.24 -4.06 -2.24
N ARG A 158 18.17 -3.66 -3.11
CA ARG A 158 19.47 -4.30 -3.29
C ARG A 158 20.34 -4.23 -2.03
N HIS A 159 20.35 -3.10 -1.32
CA HIS A 159 21.10 -2.93 -0.08
C HIS A 159 20.64 -3.92 1.01
N TRP A 160 19.35 -4.21 1.10
CA TRP A 160 18.79 -5.22 2.01
C TRP A 160 18.93 -6.66 1.50
N GLY A 161 19.59 -6.90 0.36
CA GLY A 161 19.84 -8.24 -0.16
C GLY A 161 18.74 -8.79 -1.08
N ILE A 162 17.83 -7.94 -1.56
CA ILE A 162 16.84 -8.32 -2.59
C ILE A 162 17.49 -8.23 -3.97
N THR A 163 17.35 -9.27 -4.77
CA THR A 163 17.73 -9.22 -6.19
C THR A 163 16.63 -8.53 -6.97
N ALA A 164 16.91 -7.34 -7.51
CA ALA A 164 15.99 -6.58 -8.36
C ALA A 164 16.36 -6.73 -9.85
N ASP A 165 15.59 -7.54 -10.57
CA ASP A 165 15.62 -7.75 -12.03
C ASP A 165 14.69 -6.74 -12.70
N LEU A 166 15.26 -5.73 -13.36
CA LEU A 166 14.50 -4.64 -14.00
C LEU A 166 14.34 -4.97 -15.49
N ARG A 167 13.10 -4.95 -15.99
CA ARG A 167 12.74 -5.24 -17.38
C ARG A 167 12.03 -4.08 -18.04
#